data_AF-A0A7W1QRF6-F1
#
_entry.id   AF-A0A7W1QRF6-F1
#
_cell.length_a   1.000
_cell.length_b   1.000
_cell.length_c   1.000
_cell.angle_alpha   90.00
_cell.angle_beta   90.00
_cell.angle_gamma   90.00
#
_symmetry.space_group_name_H-M   'P 1'
#
loop_
_entity.id
_entity.type
_entity.pdbx_description
1 polymer ?
#
loop_
_entity_poly.entity_id
_entity_poly.type
_entity_poly.pdbx_seq_one_letter_code
_entity_poly.pdbx_strand_id
1 'polypeptide(L)'
;MTFTLQDIIQHSDYSLTIFMPEEITAIELFEKRGKPYLRDFANDKERPAKPEEIVRQLFLYRLMNTYRYPASRISVEKGVQFGATVHDKRADIVIHDKDDETAAYIIVEVKKPKRKDGLEQLKSYCNAEGAPVHSL
;
A
#
# COMPACT_ATOMS: atom_id res chain seq x y z
N MET A 1 -1.85 26.20 -6.30
CA MET A 1 -1.94 25.51 -7.62
C MET A 1 -2.95 24.38 -7.49
N THR A 2 -3.66 24.02 -8.55
CA THR A 2 -4.55 22.85 -8.50
C THR A 2 -3.76 21.64 -8.99
N PHE A 3 -3.55 20.64 -8.13
CA PHE A 3 -2.89 19.39 -8.49
C PHE A 3 -3.97 18.35 -8.83
N THR A 4 -3.78 17.58 -9.90
CA THR A 4 -4.64 16.42 -10.20
C THR A 4 -3.86 15.12 -10.08
N LEU A 5 -4.56 14.01 -9.81
CA LEU A 5 -3.93 12.69 -9.77
C LEU A 5 -3.35 12.31 -11.14
N GLN A 6 -4.05 12.68 -12.22
CA GLN A 6 -3.61 12.40 -13.58
C GLN A 6 -2.28 13.07 -13.88
N ASP A 7 -2.10 14.33 -13.46
CA ASP A 7 -0.84 15.06 -13.64
C ASP A 7 0.34 14.40 -12.94
N ILE A 8 0.09 13.78 -11.79
CA ILE A 8 1.12 13.11 -11.00
C ILE A 8 1.43 11.72 -11.57
N ILE A 9 0.42 10.96 -11.98
CA ILE A 9 0.58 9.57 -12.43
C ILE A 9 1.09 9.45 -13.87
N GLN A 10 0.65 10.32 -14.78
CA GLN A 10 0.97 10.23 -16.22
C GLN A 10 2.48 10.30 -16.54
N HIS A 11 3.30 10.78 -15.60
CA HIS A 11 4.75 10.85 -15.71
C HIS A 11 5.49 9.76 -14.91
N SER A 12 4.79 8.69 -14.54
CA SER A 12 5.31 7.60 -13.70
C SER A 12 5.13 6.23 -14.36
N ASP A 13 5.69 5.19 -13.72
CA ASP A 13 5.51 3.78 -14.11
C ASP A 13 4.20 3.17 -13.58
N TYR A 14 3.33 3.97 -12.94
CA TYR A 14 2.07 3.52 -12.36
C TYR A 14 0.89 3.81 -13.29
N SER A 15 -0.17 3.01 -13.15
CA SER A 15 -1.42 3.18 -13.88
C SER A 15 -2.60 3.22 -12.92
N LEU A 16 -3.57 4.09 -13.19
CA LEU A 16 -4.84 4.13 -12.48
C LEU A 16 -5.88 3.15 -13.03
N THR A 17 -5.60 2.49 -14.16
CA THR A 17 -6.59 1.66 -14.90
C THR A 17 -7.12 0.46 -14.12
N ILE A 18 -6.40 0.03 -13.08
CA ILE A 18 -6.83 -1.08 -12.22
C ILE A 18 -7.76 -0.63 -11.09
N PHE A 19 -8.00 0.67 -10.94
CA PHE A 19 -8.83 1.26 -9.90
C PHE A 19 -10.16 1.76 -10.44
N MET A 20 -11.21 1.57 -9.65
CA MET A 20 -12.55 2.05 -9.94
C MET A 20 -12.60 3.57 -9.78
N PRO A 21 -13.49 4.27 -10.51
CA PRO A 21 -13.63 5.72 -10.41
C PRO A 21 -13.87 6.20 -8.97
N GLU A 22 -14.65 5.47 -8.17
CA GLU A 22 -14.93 5.79 -6.77
C GLU A 22 -13.66 5.82 -5.91
N GLU A 23 -12.73 4.87 -6.13
CA GLU A 23 -11.45 4.79 -5.42
C GLU A 23 -10.58 5.99 -5.77
N ILE A 24 -10.55 6.36 -7.06
CA ILE A 24 -9.80 7.52 -7.57
C ILE A 24 -10.35 8.82 -6.99
N THR A 25 -11.68 8.97 -6.96
CA THR A 25 -12.33 10.19 -6.45
C THR A 25 -12.21 10.35 -4.93
N ALA A 26 -11.96 9.26 -4.20
CA ALA A 26 -11.77 9.32 -2.76
C ALA A 26 -10.43 9.93 -2.33
N ILE A 27 -9.46 10.03 -3.25
CA ILE A 27 -8.18 10.68 -2.95
C ILE A 27 -8.34 12.19 -2.99
N GLU A 28 -8.26 12.81 -1.82
CA GLU A 28 -8.24 14.26 -1.69
C GLU A 28 -6.80 14.78 -1.65
N LEU A 29 -6.43 15.54 -2.69
CA LEU A 29 -5.15 16.25 -2.75
C LEU A 29 -5.27 17.64 -2.13
N PHE A 30 -4.27 18.02 -1.34
CA PHE A 30 -4.15 19.38 -0.81
C PHE A 30 -2.73 19.91 -0.95
N GLU A 31 -2.58 21.23 -0.99
CA GLU A 31 -1.27 21.87 -1.10
C GLU A 31 -0.63 22.08 0.28
N LYS A 32 0.63 21.67 0.42
CA LYS A 32 1.46 21.96 1.59
C LYS A 32 2.85 22.38 1.13
N ARG A 33 3.21 23.63 1.43
CA ARG A 33 4.51 24.24 1.03
C ARG A 33 4.76 24.14 -0.49
N GLY A 34 3.74 24.43 -1.30
CA GLY A 34 3.82 24.38 -2.77
C GLY A 34 3.93 22.97 -3.37
N LYS A 35 3.68 21.92 -2.59
CA LYS A 35 3.73 20.51 -3.04
C LYS A 35 2.39 19.81 -2.74
N PRO A 36 1.98 18.84 -3.57
CA PRO A 36 0.76 18.07 -3.32
C PRO A 36 0.96 17.06 -2.19
N TYR A 37 -0.01 16.98 -1.30
CA TYR A 37 -0.11 16.04 -0.20
C TYR A 37 -1.50 15.37 -0.19
N LEU A 38 -1.59 14.24 0.49
CA LEU A 38 -2.81 13.50 0.77
C LEU A 38 -2.82 13.02 2.23
N ARG A 39 -3.96 12.54 2.71
CA ARG A 39 -4.07 11.87 4.02
C ARG A 39 -4.08 10.37 3.87
N ASP A 40 -3.35 9.68 4.76
CA ASP A 40 -3.27 8.23 4.80
C ASP A 40 -4.58 7.63 5.34
N PHE A 41 -5.27 6.78 4.57
CA PHE A 41 -6.54 6.20 5.00
C PHE A 41 -6.45 5.33 6.25
N ALA A 42 -5.29 4.74 6.55
CA ALA A 42 -5.11 3.84 7.68
C ALA A 42 -4.78 4.57 8.99
N ASN A 43 -4.12 5.73 8.92
CA ASN A 43 -3.60 6.41 10.13
C ASN A 43 -3.71 7.94 10.13
N ASP A 44 -4.41 8.52 9.15
CA ASP A 44 -4.69 9.96 8.98
C ASP A 44 -3.43 10.85 8.87
N LYS A 45 -2.23 10.25 8.70
CA LYS A 45 -1.00 11.03 8.51
C LYS A 45 -0.98 11.69 7.14
N GLU A 46 -0.55 12.94 7.11
CA GLU A 46 -0.30 13.67 5.88
C GLU A 46 0.98 13.17 5.19
N ARG A 47 0.88 12.81 3.91
CA ARG A 47 2.01 12.29 3.12
C ARG A 47 2.15 13.05 1.80
N PRO A 48 3.39 13.26 1.30
CA PRO A 48 3.58 13.80 -0.04
C PRO A 48 2.92 12.90 -1.08
N ALA A 49 2.12 13.46 -1.98
CA ALA A 49 1.40 12.72 -3.02
C ALA A 49 2.35 12.30 -4.16
N LYS A 50 3.27 11.40 -3.87
CA LYS A 50 4.13 10.74 -4.86
C LYS A 50 3.30 9.70 -5.62
N PRO A 51 3.68 9.32 -6.85
CA PRO A 51 3.00 8.26 -7.60
C PRO A 51 2.83 6.96 -6.80
N GLU A 52 3.88 6.51 -6.10
CA GLU A 52 3.83 5.32 -5.24
C GLU A 52 2.83 5.48 -4.09
N GLU A 53 2.76 6.68 -3.53
CA GLU A 53 1.88 6.97 -2.39
C GLU A 53 0.42 6.98 -2.83
N ILE A 54 0.11 7.59 -3.97
CA ILE A 54 -1.24 7.60 -4.55
C ILE A 54 -1.73 6.17 -4.74
N VAL A 55 -0.90 5.31 -5.35
CA VAL A 55 -1.25 3.90 -5.55
C VAL A 55 -1.41 3.16 -4.22
N ARG A 56 -0.55 3.41 -3.24
CA ARG A 56 -0.70 2.82 -1.89
C ARG A 56 -2.04 3.22 -1.25
N GLN A 57 -2.42 4.49 -1.34
CA GLN A 57 -3.69 4.96 -0.80
C GLN A 57 -4.90 4.38 -1.52
N LEU A 58 -4.83 4.20 -2.84
CA LEU A 58 -5.88 3.51 -3.60
C LEU A 58 -6.05 2.05 -3.15
N PHE A 59 -4.94 1.33 -2.90
CA PHE A 59 -5.00 -0.01 -2.31
C PHE A 59 -5.57 0.00 -0.88
N LEU A 60 -5.16 0.94 -0.03
CA LEU A 60 -5.72 1.08 1.32
C LEU A 60 -7.23 1.32 1.27
N TYR A 61 -7.68 2.22 0.38
CA TYR A 61 -9.11 2.47 0.18
C TYR A 61 -9.84 1.19 -0.19
N ARG A 62 -9.33 0.42 -1.17
CA ARG A 62 -9.92 -0.86 -1.57
C ARG A 62 -9.97 -1.87 -0.43
N LEU A 63 -8.87 -2.02 0.30
CA LEU A 63 -8.75 -2.97 1.41
C LEU A 63 -9.76 -2.66 2.53
N MET A 64 -9.95 -1.37 2.84
CA MET A 64 -10.83 -0.94 3.93
C MET A 64 -12.31 -0.87 3.50
N ASN A 65 -12.60 -0.40 2.29
CA ASN A 65 -13.97 -0.13 1.85
C ASN A 65 -14.59 -1.28 1.06
N THR A 66 -13.81 -1.96 0.22
CA THR A 66 -14.30 -3.09 -0.59
C THR A 66 -14.15 -4.39 0.18
N TYR A 67 -12.96 -4.66 0.70
CA TYR A 67 -12.66 -5.92 1.41
C TYR A 67 -12.92 -5.87 2.93
N ARG A 68 -13.30 -4.69 3.46
CA ARG A 68 -13.72 -4.51 4.86
C ARG A 68 -12.66 -4.91 5.90
N TYR A 69 -11.38 -4.81 5.57
CA TYR A 69 -10.33 -4.92 6.57
C TYR A 69 -10.32 -3.68 7.47
N PRO A 70 -10.52 -3.83 8.79
CA PRO A 70 -10.48 -2.69 9.71
C PRO A 70 -9.07 -2.11 9.79
N ALA A 71 -8.95 -0.79 9.98
CA ALA A 71 -7.66 -0.11 10.07
C ALA A 71 -6.72 -0.70 11.14
N SER A 72 -7.28 -1.26 12.23
CA SER A 72 -6.51 -1.94 13.28
C SER A 72 -5.71 -3.15 12.78
N ARG A 73 -6.17 -3.81 11.70
CA ARG A 73 -5.45 -4.93 11.08
C ARG A 73 -4.44 -4.48 10.02
N ILE A 74 -4.35 -3.18 9.73
CA ILE A 74 -3.51 -2.65 8.65
C ILE A 74 -2.29 -1.95 9.24
N SER A 75 -1.12 -2.26 8.70
CA SER A 75 0.10 -1.49 8.98
C SER A 75 0.72 -1.00 7.68
N VAL A 76 1.05 0.29 7.66
CA VAL A 76 1.70 0.96 6.53
C VAL A 76 3.18 1.09 6.81
N GLU A 77 4.01 0.74 5.82
CA GLU A 77 5.47 0.77 5.93
C GLU A 77 5.96 -0.04 7.14
N LYS A 78 5.51 -1.28 7.39
CA LYS A 78 5.93 -2.09 8.55
C LYS A 78 7.11 -2.99 8.21
N GLY A 79 8.10 -3.09 9.11
CA GLY A 79 9.12 -4.12 9.03
C GLY A 79 8.49 -5.47 9.34
N VAL A 80 8.68 -6.46 8.48
CA VAL A 80 8.05 -7.77 8.64
C VAL A 80 9.06 -8.73 9.26
N GLN A 81 8.69 -9.35 10.38
CA GLN A 81 9.47 -10.40 11.02
C GLN A 81 9.00 -11.74 10.48
N PHE A 82 9.95 -12.61 10.12
CA PHE A 82 9.68 -13.93 9.58
C PHE A 82 10.44 -14.96 10.41
N GLY A 83 9.72 -15.68 11.27
CA GLY A 83 10.32 -16.54 12.29
C GLY A 83 11.34 -15.77 13.14
N ALA A 84 12.56 -16.32 13.25
CA ALA A 84 13.66 -15.66 13.99
C ALA A 84 14.37 -14.53 13.20
N THR A 85 14.04 -14.33 11.92
CA THR A 85 14.74 -13.38 11.04
C THR A 85 13.92 -12.12 10.83
N VAL A 86 14.48 -10.98 11.25
CA VAL A 86 13.91 -9.67 10.94
C VAL A 86 14.36 -9.28 9.54
N HIS A 87 13.43 -9.07 8.61
CA HIS A 87 13.80 -8.53 7.31
C HIS A 87 13.97 -7.01 7.42
N ASP A 88 15.13 -6.49 7.01
CA ASP A 88 15.43 -5.05 7.04
C ASP A 88 14.52 -4.21 6.11
N LYS A 89 13.80 -4.86 5.19
CA LYS A 89 12.91 -4.19 4.23
C LYS A 89 11.49 -4.11 4.77
N ARG A 90 10.99 -2.87 4.83
CA ARG A 90 9.62 -2.55 5.23
C ARG A 90 8.66 -2.77 4.07
N ALA A 91 7.62 -3.57 4.28
CA ALA A 91 6.54 -3.76 3.32
C ALA A 91 5.66 -2.51 3.25
N ASP A 92 5.11 -2.19 2.07
CA ASP A 92 4.29 -1.00 1.88
C ASP A 92 2.97 -1.07 2.65
N ILE A 93 2.24 -2.20 2.55
CA ILE A 93 1.04 -2.49 3.34
C ILE A 93 1.12 -3.92 3.87
N VAL A 94 0.82 -4.11 5.15
CA VAL A 94 0.65 -5.42 5.78
C VAL A 94 -0.74 -5.50 6.39
N ILE A 95 -1.48 -6.56 6.07
CA ILE A 95 -2.70 -6.96 6.78
C ILE A 95 -2.32 -8.08 7.73
N HIS A 96 -2.57 -7.92 9.02
CA HIS A 96 -2.29 -8.95 10.03
C HIS A 96 -3.36 -10.02 10.04
N ASP A 97 -3.03 -11.21 10.55
CA ASP A 97 -4.03 -12.23 10.83
C ASP A 97 -5.12 -11.70 11.78
N LYS A 98 -6.30 -12.30 11.73
CA LYS A 98 -7.43 -11.88 12.56
C LYS A 98 -7.26 -12.33 14.02
N ASP A 99 -6.54 -13.42 14.24
CA ASP A 99 -6.34 -14.06 15.54
C ASP A 99 -4.92 -13.78 16.10
N ASP A 100 -3.98 -13.33 15.25
CA ASP A 100 -2.60 -12.97 15.60
C ASP A 100 -2.14 -11.67 14.93
N GLU A 101 -1.98 -10.59 15.70
CA GLU A 101 -1.54 -9.27 15.23
C GLU A 101 -0.05 -9.20 14.83
N THR A 102 0.71 -10.25 15.13
CA THR A 102 2.13 -10.38 14.78
C THR A 102 2.33 -11.11 13.46
N ALA A 103 1.39 -11.99 13.09
CA ALA A 103 1.42 -12.76 11.85
C ALA A 103 0.88 -11.94 10.67
N ALA A 104 1.60 -11.97 9.54
CA ALA A 104 1.17 -11.31 8.32
C ALA A 104 0.23 -12.20 7.50
N TYR A 105 -0.98 -11.71 7.21
CA TYR A 105 -1.97 -12.38 6.38
C TYR A 105 -1.86 -12.00 4.90
N ILE A 106 -1.74 -10.70 4.60
CA ILE A 106 -1.54 -10.18 3.24
C ILE A 106 -0.41 -9.14 3.28
N ILE A 107 0.46 -9.17 2.27
CA ILE A 107 1.50 -8.17 2.07
C ILE A 107 1.34 -7.58 0.67
N VAL A 108 1.25 -6.24 0.59
CA VAL A 108 1.17 -5.49 -0.66
C VAL A 108 2.44 -4.67 -0.83
N GLU A 109 3.07 -4.79 -2.00
CA GLU A 109 4.28 -4.07 -2.38
C GLU A 109 3.97 -3.16 -3.58
N VAL A 110 4.11 -1.85 -3.39
CA VAL A 110 3.72 -0.84 -4.39
C VAL A 110 4.95 -0.26 -5.09
N LYS A 111 6.06 -0.08 -4.37
CA LYS A 111 7.24 0.69 -4.83
C LYS A 111 7.97 0.17 -6.10
N LYS A 112 7.61 -1.00 -6.66
CA LYS A 112 8.42 -1.67 -7.70
C LYS A 112 7.57 -2.39 -8.77
N PRO A 113 6.81 -1.66 -9.61
CA PRO A 113 5.86 -2.24 -10.56
C PRO A 113 6.51 -3.18 -11.61
N LYS A 114 7.81 -3.03 -11.90
CA LYS A 114 8.51 -3.76 -12.98
C LYS A 114 9.41 -4.91 -12.51
N ARG A 115 9.50 -5.20 -11.22
CA ARG A 115 10.58 -6.06 -10.70
C ARG A 115 10.15 -7.50 -10.44
N LYS A 116 10.86 -8.46 -11.04
CA LYS A 116 10.78 -9.90 -10.71
C LYS A 116 11.04 -10.18 -9.22
N ASP A 117 11.78 -9.31 -8.52
CA ASP A 117 12.01 -9.40 -7.07
C ASP A 117 10.72 -9.32 -6.24
N GLY A 118 9.63 -8.70 -6.75
CA GLY A 118 8.36 -8.65 -6.02
C GLY A 118 7.78 -10.06 -5.82
N LEU A 119 7.92 -10.92 -6.83
CA LEU A 119 7.52 -12.33 -6.74
C LEU A 119 8.44 -13.14 -5.83
N GLU A 120 9.75 -12.89 -5.88
CA GLU A 120 10.73 -13.52 -4.95
C GLU A 120 10.50 -13.05 -3.50
N GLN A 121 10.13 -11.78 -3.29
CA GLN A 121 9.75 -11.24 -1.98
C GLN A 121 8.48 -11.92 -1.47
N LEU A 122 7.42 -11.99 -2.30
CA LEU A 122 6.18 -12.69 -1.94
C LEU A 122 6.43 -14.19 -1.63
N LYS A 123 7.32 -14.86 -2.38
CA LYS A 123 7.75 -16.24 -2.09
C LYS A 123 8.52 -16.35 -0.77
N SER A 124 9.40 -15.40 -0.46
CA SER A 124 10.10 -15.33 0.83
C SER A 124 9.12 -15.18 1.99
N TYR A 125 8.00 -14.47 1.78
CA TYR A 125 6.97 -14.27 2.82
C TYR A 125 6.17 -15.54 3.08
N CYS A 126 5.86 -16.32 2.05
CA CYS A 126 5.03 -17.52 2.18
C CYS A 126 5.78 -18.74 2.70
N ASN A 127 7.07 -18.87 2.38
CA ASN A 127 7.90 -19.94 2.92
C ASN A 127 8.12 -19.83 4.45
N ALA A 128 7.88 -18.66 5.04
CA ALA A 128 8.12 -18.42 6.45
C ALA A 128 6.88 -18.61 7.35
N GLU A 129 5.66 -18.47 6.83
CA GLU A 129 4.44 -18.40 7.69
C GLU A 129 3.20 -19.14 7.11
N GLY A 130 3.26 -19.71 5.89
CA GLY A 130 2.08 -20.40 5.31
C GLY A 130 0.93 -19.48 4.89
N ALA A 131 1.14 -18.15 4.84
CA ALA A 131 0.17 -17.19 4.36
C ALA A 131 -0.10 -17.35 2.85
N PRO A 132 -1.35 -17.30 2.36
CA PRO A 132 -1.64 -17.39 0.92
C PRO A 132 -1.28 -16.11 0.16
N VAL A 133 -0.40 -16.21 -0.86
CA VAL A 133 -0.06 -15.09 -1.76
C VAL A 133 -1.28 -14.67 -2.57
N HIS A 134 -1.65 -13.40 -2.49
CA HIS A 134 -2.46 -12.74 -3.52
C HIS A 134 -1.62 -11.63 -4.15
N SER A 135 -1.12 -11.86 -5.37
CA SER A 135 -0.60 -10.78 -6.21
C SER A 135 -1.80 -10.12 -6.91
N LEU A 136 -2.08 -8.86 -6.59
CA LEU A 136 -2.98 -8.00 -7.36
C LEU A 136 -2.17 -7.17 -8.36
#